data_AF-A0A2W6WU84-F1
#
_entry.id   AF-A0A2W6WU84-F1
#
_cell.length_a   1.000
_cell.length_b   1.000
_cell.length_c   1.000
_cell.angle_alpha   90.00
_cell.angle_beta   90.00
_cell.angle_gamma   90.00
#
_symmetry.space_group_name_H-M   'P 1'
#
loop_
_entity.id
_entity.type
_entity.pdbx_description
1 polymer ?
#
loop_
_entity_poly.entity_id
_entity_poly.type
_entity_poly.pdbx_seq_one_letter_code
_entity_poly.pdbx_strand_id
1 'polypeptide(L)'
;MFRFVDSDTIALKIMPNMYESLDDQQFLCSEDDPANMGGLRDKFHDFYRAKGFDAYKDDNGDLQPWFAGCDLPLPVKRLTDRDEKALAKQFFHKRIKDHANRTIALQTAKEAKYRYSIDPKTYDRSTGEVMVKFTKPEQALLFKLAFKKEAA
;
A
#
# COMPACT_ATOMS: atom_id res chain seq x y z
N MET A 1 13.31 6.33 -8.88
CA MET A 1 13.89 6.03 -10.21
C MET A 1 12.99 5.01 -10.90
N PHE A 2 12.83 5.05 -12.22
CA PHE A 2 12.05 4.06 -12.95
C PHE A 2 12.73 3.72 -14.27
N ARG A 3 12.35 2.59 -14.87
CA ARG A 3 12.79 2.17 -16.20
C ARG A 3 11.59 1.78 -17.06
N PHE A 4 11.71 1.99 -18.37
CA PHE A 4 10.71 1.50 -19.33
C PHE A 4 10.90 0.01 -19.53
N VAL A 5 9.81 -0.74 -19.43
CA VAL A 5 9.78 -2.17 -19.74
C VAL A 5 9.29 -2.36 -21.17
N ASP A 6 8.13 -1.78 -21.47
CA ASP A 6 7.46 -1.83 -22.77
C ASP A 6 6.94 -0.45 -23.19
N SER A 7 6.18 -0.38 -24.29
CA SER A 7 5.64 0.88 -24.82
C SER A 7 4.67 1.60 -23.88
N ASP A 8 3.97 0.87 -23.02
CA ASP A 8 2.94 1.40 -22.11
C ASP A 8 3.22 1.10 -20.63
N THR A 9 4.35 0.46 -20.31
CA THR A 9 4.63 -0.07 -18.97
C THR A 9 6.00 0.36 -18.47
N ILE A 10 6.04 0.83 -17.22
CA ILE A 10 7.28 1.16 -16.51
C ILE A 10 7.44 0.27 -15.28
N ALA A 11 8.68 -0.06 -14.95
CA ALA A 11 9.05 -0.59 -13.65
C ALA A 11 9.47 0.60 -12.77
N LEU A 12 8.68 0.86 -11.73
CA LEU A 12 8.88 1.96 -10.80
C LEU A 12 9.56 1.45 -9.53
N LYS A 13 10.75 1.98 -9.23
CA LYS A 13 11.43 1.70 -7.97
C LYS A 13 10.79 2.50 -6.85
N ILE A 14 10.31 1.79 -5.82
CA ILE A 14 9.78 2.35 -4.59
C ILE A 14 10.77 2.07 -3.44
N MET A 15 10.29 1.71 -2.25
CA MET A 15 11.16 1.31 -1.15
C MET A 15 11.67 -0.12 -1.37
N PRO A 16 12.99 -0.36 -1.24
CA PRO A 16 13.51 -1.73 -1.22
C PRO A 16 13.01 -2.47 0.02
N ASN A 17 12.92 -3.80 -0.06
CA ASN A 17 12.65 -4.68 1.07
C ASN A 17 11.33 -4.39 1.82
N MET A 18 10.25 -4.07 1.09
CA MET A 18 8.92 -4.07 1.71
C MET A 18 8.48 -5.52 1.95
N TYR A 19 8.27 -5.86 3.22
CA TYR A 19 7.76 -7.17 3.60
C TYR A 19 6.23 -7.18 3.79
N GLU A 20 5.66 -8.34 3.53
CA GLU A 20 4.23 -8.63 3.70
C GLU A 20 3.87 -8.88 5.18
N SER A 21 4.85 -9.30 6.00
CA SER A 21 4.67 -9.51 7.43
C SER A 21 4.62 -8.20 8.20
N LEU A 22 3.79 -8.18 9.24
CA LEU A 22 3.67 -7.08 10.20
C LEU A 22 4.74 -7.15 11.30
N ASP A 23 5.31 -8.33 11.52
CA ASP A 23 6.36 -8.61 12.51
C ASP A 23 7.77 -8.28 12.00
N ASP A 24 7.93 -7.95 10.71
CA ASP A 24 9.20 -7.51 10.12
C ASP A 24 9.50 -6.02 10.45
N GLN A 25 9.21 -5.63 11.70
CA GLN A 25 9.30 -4.27 12.26
C GLN A 25 10.67 -3.60 12.15
N GLN A 26 11.72 -4.30 11.69
CA GLN A 26 13.06 -3.72 11.64
C GLN A 26 13.26 -2.56 10.64
N PHE A 27 12.31 -2.28 9.74
CA PHE A 27 12.55 -1.29 8.66
C PHE A 27 11.57 -0.13 8.53
N LEU A 28 10.53 -0.02 9.37
CA LEU A 28 9.59 1.11 9.28
C LEU A 28 9.16 1.59 10.67
N CYS A 29 10.12 2.16 11.39
CA CYS A 29 9.99 3.20 12.41
C CYS A 29 11.42 3.46 12.93
N SER A 30 12.16 4.40 12.33
CA SER A 30 13.12 5.11 13.18
C SER A 30 12.26 5.88 14.18
N GLU A 31 12.47 5.64 15.46
CA GLU A 31 11.72 6.25 16.58
C GLU A 31 11.75 7.79 16.57
N ASP A 32 12.47 8.41 15.64
CA ASP A 32 12.74 9.85 15.54
C ASP A 32 11.76 10.67 14.66
N ASP A 33 10.73 10.06 14.04
CA ASP A 33 9.76 10.82 13.22
C ASP A 33 8.35 10.89 13.85
N PRO A 34 8.05 11.95 14.63
CA PRO A 34 6.75 12.14 15.27
C PRO A 34 5.58 12.30 14.29
N ALA A 35 5.81 12.57 13.00
CA ALA A 35 4.74 12.61 11.98
C ALA A 35 4.30 11.21 11.52
N ASN A 36 5.05 10.16 11.89
CA ASN A 36 4.83 8.77 11.47
C ASN A 36 4.52 7.79 12.62
N MET A 37 4.28 8.30 13.84
CA MET A 37 4.15 7.63 15.15
C MET A 37 3.23 6.40 15.30
N GLY A 38 2.44 6.03 14.29
CA GLY A 38 1.76 4.73 14.31
C GLY A 38 2.69 3.65 13.75
N GLY A 39 3.03 2.66 14.58
CA GLY A 39 3.75 1.47 14.10
C GLY A 39 2.98 0.83 12.94
N LEU A 40 3.66 0.04 12.09
CA LEU A 40 2.98 -0.68 10.99
C LEU A 40 1.80 -1.53 11.49
N ARG A 41 1.91 -2.05 12.71
CA ARG A 41 0.86 -2.81 13.39
C ARG A 41 -0.37 -1.95 13.71
N ASP A 42 -0.18 -0.72 14.19
CA ASP A 42 -1.29 0.21 14.46
C ASP A 42 -1.97 0.64 13.16
N LYS A 43 -1.19 0.93 12.12
CA LYS A 43 -1.71 1.25 10.78
C LYS A 43 -2.47 0.07 10.16
N PHE A 44 -2.02 -1.16 10.43
CA PHE A 44 -2.73 -2.37 10.03
C PHE A 44 -4.03 -2.56 10.82
N HIS A 45 -3.97 -2.29 12.14
CA HIS A 45 -5.12 -2.30 13.03
C HIS A 45 -6.22 -1.35 12.55
N ASP A 46 -5.87 -0.09 12.29
CA ASP A 46 -6.78 0.91 11.73
C ASP A 46 -7.35 0.46 10.38
N PHE A 47 -6.52 -0.16 9.54
CA PHE A 47 -6.95 -0.64 8.22
C PHE A 47 -8.01 -1.74 8.29
N TYR A 48 -7.83 -2.76 9.15
CA TYR A 48 -8.83 -3.82 9.25
C TYR A 48 -10.05 -3.38 10.06
N ARG A 49 -9.86 -2.50 11.05
CA ARG A 49 -10.94 -1.90 11.84
C ARG A 49 -11.90 -1.13 10.93
N ALA A 50 -11.38 -0.34 9.99
CA ALA A 50 -12.19 0.35 8.98
C ALA A 50 -13.00 -0.59 8.06
N LYS A 51 -12.67 -1.90 8.03
CA LYS A 51 -13.41 -2.95 7.31
C LYS A 51 -14.41 -3.70 8.19
N GLY A 52 -14.56 -3.27 9.44
CA GLY A 52 -15.50 -3.83 10.42
C GLY A 52 -15.01 -5.13 11.06
N PHE A 53 -13.70 -5.39 11.10
CA PHE A 53 -13.11 -6.46 11.88
C PHE A 53 -12.64 -5.90 13.22
N ASP A 54 -13.19 -6.37 14.34
CA ASP A 54 -12.76 -6.03 15.70
C ASP A 54 -13.69 -6.72 16.71
N ALA A 55 -13.64 -8.06 16.86
CA ALA A 55 -14.52 -8.74 17.81
C ALA A 55 -13.91 -9.97 18.50
N TYR A 56 -14.29 -10.18 19.76
CA TYR A 56 -14.16 -11.43 20.52
C TYR A 56 -15.54 -11.99 20.88
N LYS A 57 -15.59 -13.25 21.34
CA LYS A 57 -16.79 -13.81 21.98
C LYS A 57 -16.65 -13.66 23.48
N ASP A 58 -17.61 -13.02 24.13
CA ASP A 58 -17.68 -13.01 25.58
C ASP A 58 -18.17 -14.36 26.14
N ASP A 59 -18.23 -14.48 27.46
CA ASP A 59 -18.64 -15.72 28.14
C ASP A 59 -20.09 -16.13 27.84
N ASN A 60 -20.92 -15.22 27.33
CA ASN A 60 -22.31 -15.49 26.90
C ASN A 60 -22.39 -15.93 25.42
N GLY A 61 -21.27 -15.89 24.70
CA GLY A 61 -21.18 -16.24 23.29
C GLY A 61 -21.52 -15.10 22.33
N ASP A 62 -21.78 -13.89 22.85
CA ASP A 62 -22.06 -12.69 22.07
C ASP A 62 -20.77 -12.09 21.51
N LEU A 63 -20.86 -11.51 20.31
CA LEU A 63 -19.73 -10.83 19.69
C LEU A 63 -19.59 -9.42 20.27
N GLN A 64 -18.51 -9.20 21.02
CA GLN A 64 -18.14 -7.91 21.61
C GLN A 64 -16.93 -7.31 20.89
N PRO A 65 -16.86 -5.98 20.74
CA PRO A 65 -15.67 -5.33 20.21
C PRO A 65 -14.50 -5.44 21.18
N TRP A 66 -13.26 -5.68 20.70
CA TRP A 66 -12.09 -5.74 21.60
C TRP A 66 -11.83 -4.42 22.31
N PHE A 67 -12.20 -3.29 21.69
CA PHE A 67 -12.06 -1.96 22.26
C PHE A 67 -13.42 -1.34 22.54
N ALA A 68 -13.88 -1.47 23.79
CA ALA A 68 -15.09 -0.82 24.27
C ALA A 68 -14.97 0.71 24.10
N GLY A 69 -16.01 1.34 23.51
CA GLY A 69 -16.02 2.78 23.23
C GLY A 69 -15.58 3.18 21.82
N CYS A 70 -15.23 2.22 20.95
CA CYS A 70 -15.13 2.48 19.51
C CYS A 70 -16.53 2.40 18.88
N ASP A 71 -16.95 3.47 18.18
CA ASP A 71 -18.22 3.56 17.44
C ASP A 71 -18.23 2.68 16.18
N LEU A 72 -17.91 1.39 16.31
CA LEU A 72 -18.09 0.44 15.21
C LEU A 72 -19.56 -0.01 15.19
N PRO A 73 -20.24 0.08 14.04
CA PRO A 73 -21.62 -0.39 13.93
C PRO A 73 -21.66 -1.91 14.17
N LEU A 74 -22.43 -2.32 15.17
CA LEU A 74 -22.72 -3.73 15.40
C LEU A 74 -23.61 -4.28 14.26
N PRO A 75 -23.39 -5.53 13.78
CA PRO A 75 -22.43 -6.51 14.28
C PRO A 75 -21.02 -6.34 13.70
N VAL A 76 -20.00 -6.46 14.57
CA VAL A 76 -18.58 -6.44 14.18
C VAL A 76 -18.10 -7.85 13.83
N LYS A 77 -17.22 -7.96 12.82
CA LYS A 77 -16.68 -9.24 12.36
C LYS A 77 -15.53 -9.70 13.24
N ARG A 78 -15.47 -11.00 13.50
CA ARG A 78 -14.31 -11.65 14.12
C ARG A 78 -13.14 -11.69 13.13
N LEU A 79 -11.95 -11.36 13.61
CA LEU A 79 -10.71 -11.55 12.87
C LEU A 79 -10.20 -12.98 13.13
N THR A 80 -10.22 -13.84 12.11
CA THR A 80 -9.56 -15.15 12.15
C THR A 80 -8.16 -15.06 11.55
N ASP A 81 -7.26 -16.03 11.82
CA ASP A 81 -5.92 -16.08 11.21
C ASP A 81 -5.98 -16.03 9.67
N ARG A 82 -7.02 -16.63 9.08
CA ARG A 82 -7.24 -16.60 7.63
C ARG A 82 -7.57 -15.19 7.16
N ASP A 83 -8.44 -14.49 7.89
CA ASP A 83 -8.82 -13.11 7.58
C ASP A 83 -7.64 -12.18 7.79
N GLU A 84 -6.88 -12.34 8.87
CA GLU A 84 -5.69 -11.57 9.18
C GLU A 84 -4.65 -11.69 8.07
N LYS A 85 -4.31 -12.90 7.62
CA LYS A 85 -3.40 -13.11 6.48
C LYS A 85 -3.90 -12.45 5.20
N ALA A 86 -5.20 -12.56 4.91
CA ALA A 86 -5.80 -11.93 3.73
C ALA A 86 -5.76 -10.39 3.82
N LEU A 87 -6.01 -9.84 5.01
CA LEU A 87 -5.95 -8.42 5.29
C LEU A 87 -4.51 -7.91 5.24
N ALA A 88 -3.54 -8.64 5.79
CA ALA A 88 -2.12 -8.30 5.74
C ALA A 88 -1.64 -8.17 4.29
N LYS A 89 -2.03 -9.11 3.42
CA LYS A 89 -1.77 -9.02 1.98
C LYS A 89 -2.43 -7.81 1.32
N GLN A 90 -3.68 -7.50 1.66
CA GLN A 90 -4.36 -6.30 1.15
C GLN A 90 -3.68 -5.02 1.62
N PHE A 91 -3.25 -4.98 2.89
CA PHE A 91 -2.55 -3.86 3.49
C PHE A 91 -1.17 -3.66 2.85
N PHE A 92 -0.44 -4.75 2.58
CA PHE A 92 0.79 -4.73 1.80
C PHE A 92 0.58 -4.12 0.41
N HIS A 93 -0.42 -4.58 -0.34
CA HIS A 93 -0.75 -4.00 -1.64
C HIS A 93 -1.13 -2.52 -1.57
N LYS A 94 -1.87 -2.11 -0.53
CA LYS A 94 -2.19 -0.70 -0.28
C LYS A 94 -0.92 0.12 -0.07
N ARG A 95 0.00 -0.35 0.78
CA ARG A 95 1.28 0.32 1.04
C ARG A 95 2.11 0.51 -0.23
N ILE A 96 2.18 -0.51 -1.09
CA ILE A 96 2.87 -0.39 -2.38
C ILE A 96 2.26 0.71 -3.24
N LYS A 97 0.92 0.75 -3.36
CA LYS A 97 0.24 1.82 -4.11
C LYS A 97 0.50 3.19 -3.51
N ASP A 98 0.43 3.32 -2.19
CA ASP A 98 0.66 4.58 -1.49
C ASP A 98 2.09 5.08 -1.71
N HIS A 99 3.10 4.20 -1.63
CA HIS A 99 4.49 4.54 -1.93
C HIS A 99 4.70 4.92 -3.40
N ALA A 100 4.16 4.13 -4.33
CA ALA A 100 4.24 4.41 -5.76
C ALA A 100 3.69 5.81 -6.07
N ASN A 101 2.50 6.13 -5.56
CA ASN A 101 1.84 7.43 -5.76
C ASN A 101 2.59 8.63 -5.15
N ARG A 102 3.50 8.40 -4.21
CA ARG A 102 4.36 9.43 -3.60
C ARG A 102 5.65 9.66 -4.39
N THR A 103 5.97 8.82 -5.37
CA THR A 103 7.14 9.05 -6.22
C THR A 103 6.93 10.26 -7.13
N ILE A 104 8.00 11.02 -7.37
CA ILE A 104 7.99 12.18 -8.28
C ILE A 104 7.40 11.78 -9.64
N ALA A 105 7.83 10.63 -10.17
CA ALA A 105 7.31 10.05 -11.40
C ALA A 105 5.77 10.03 -11.45
N LEU A 106 5.10 9.44 -10.44
CA LEU A 106 3.65 9.33 -10.44
C LEU A 106 2.92 10.59 -9.98
N GLN A 107 3.58 11.48 -9.23
CA GLN A 107 3.07 12.82 -8.97
C GLN A 107 2.99 13.64 -10.25
N THR A 108 4.04 13.66 -11.07
CA THR A 108 4.04 14.32 -12.39
C THR A 108 3.00 13.71 -13.32
N ALA A 109 2.89 12.38 -13.37
CA ALA A 109 1.85 11.72 -14.16
C ALA A 109 0.43 12.10 -13.70
N LYS A 110 0.22 12.27 -12.38
CA LYS A 110 -1.06 12.68 -11.80
C LYS A 110 -1.39 14.14 -12.12
N GLU A 111 -0.42 15.05 -12.02
CA GLU A 111 -0.56 16.46 -12.40
C GLU A 111 -0.90 16.61 -13.88
N ALA A 112 -0.24 15.82 -14.73
CA ALA A 112 -0.53 15.72 -16.15
C ALA A 112 -1.82 14.95 -16.48
N LYS A 113 -2.57 14.49 -15.47
CA LYS A 113 -3.84 13.74 -15.59
C LYS A 113 -3.73 12.47 -16.44
N TYR A 114 -2.56 11.83 -16.44
CA TYR A 114 -2.36 10.55 -17.11
C TYR A 114 -3.11 9.44 -16.39
N ARG A 115 -3.67 8.52 -17.16
CA ARG A 115 -4.36 7.35 -16.61
C ARG A 115 -3.39 6.19 -16.58
N TYR A 116 -3.20 5.62 -15.40
CA TYR A 116 -2.35 4.47 -15.17
C TYR A 116 -2.93 3.58 -14.09
N SER A 117 -2.53 2.31 -14.10
CA SER A 117 -2.77 1.35 -13.04
C SER A 117 -1.45 0.89 -12.45
N ILE A 118 -1.41 0.81 -11.13
CA ILE A 118 -0.30 0.17 -10.40
C ILE A 118 -0.76 -1.25 -10.11
N ASP A 119 0.04 -2.26 -10.48
CA ASP A 119 -0.21 -3.66 -10.10
C ASP A 119 0.71 -4.08 -8.95
N PRO A 120 0.25 -4.06 -7.69
CA PRO A 120 1.09 -4.39 -6.54
C PRO A 120 1.56 -5.84 -6.53
N LYS A 121 0.92 -6.74 -7.29
CA LYS A 121 1.32 -8.15 -7.36
C LYS A 121 2.63 -8.35 -8.12
N THR A 122 3.03 -7.36 -8.93
CA THR A 122 4.28 -7.36 -9.69
C THR A 122 5.48 -6.87 -8.87
N TYR A 123 5.29 -6.58 -7.58
CA TYR A 123 6.37 -6.10 -6.74
C TYR A 123 7.46 -7.14 -6.57
N ASP A 124 8.66 -6.77 -6.98
CA ASP A 124 9.86 -7.56 -6.80
C ASP A 124 10.60 -7.09 -5.55
N ARG A 125 10.71 -7.99 -4.57
CA ARG A 125 11.35 -7.72 -3.28
C ARG A 125 12.85 -7.46 -3.41
N SER A 126 13.51 -8.07 -4.39
CA SER A 126 14.96 -7.97 -4.58
C SER A 126 15.37 -6.61 -5.15
N THR A 127 14.56 -6.05 -6.04
CA THR A 127 14.83 -4.79 -6.73
C THR A 127 14.07 -3.61 -6.14
N GLY A 128 12.96 -3.88 -5.43
CA GLY A 128 12.03 -2.87 -4.93
C GLY A 128 11.19 -2.23 -6.03
N GLU A 129 11.03 -2.90 -7.17
CA GLU A 129 10.30 -2.40 -8.33
C GLU A 129 8.86 -2.90 -8.34
N VAL A 130 7.93 -2.06 -8.81
CA VAL A 130 6.55 -2.43 -9.11
C VAL A 130 6.18 -1.96 -10.52
N MET A 131 5.39 -2.76 -11.24
CA MET A 131 4.94 -2.39 -12.57
C MET A 131 3.79 -1.39 -12.51
N VAL A 132 3.91 -0.37 -13.35
CA VAL A 132 2.89 0.64 -13.59
C VAL A 132 2.57 0.67 -15.08
N LYS A 133 1.30 0.46 -15.41
CA LYS A 133 0.81 0.40 -16.78
C LYS A 133 -0.02 1.63 -17.09
N PHE A 134 0.35 2.38 -18.11
CA PHE A 134 -0.46 3.47 -18.63
C PHE A 134 -1.62 2.92 -19.44
N THR A 135 -2.81 3.51 -19.28
CA THR A 135 -4.01 3.08 -20.01
C THR A 135 -3.91 3.40 -21.50
N LYS A 136 -3.15 4.42 -21.88
CA LYS A 136 -2.93 4.84 -23.27
C LYS A 136 -1.44 4.83 -23.58
N PRO A 137 -0.99 4.17 -24.67
CA PRO A 137 0.41 4.18 -25.09
C PRO A 137 0.96 5.60 -25.36
N GLU A 138 0.13 6.49 -25.89
CA GLU A 138 0.48 7.89 -26.11
C GLU A 138 0.86 8.62 -24.80
N GLN A 139 0.17 8.32 -23.70
CA GLN A 139 0.48 8.91 -22.39
C GLN A 139 1.80 8.39 -21.84
N ALA A 140 2.10 7.10 -22.05
CA ALA A 140 3.40 6.54 -21.69
C ALA A 140 4.53 7.17 -22.51
N LEU A 141 4.30 7.47 -23.80
CA LEU A 141 5.27 8.17 -24.63
C LEU A 141 5.49 9.61 -24.16
N LEU A 142 4.42 10.37 -23.89
CA LEU A 142 4.55 11.74 -23.35
C LEU A 142 5.27 11.75 -22.01
N PHE A 143 4.93 10.79 -21.14
CA PHE A 143 5.62 10.56 -19.89
C PHE A 143 7.13 10.28 -20.09
N LYS A 144 7.48 9.41 -21.05
CA LYS A 144 8.87 9.11 -21.42
C LYS A 144 9.62 10.33 -21.92
N LEU A 145 8.97 11.18 -22.70
CA LEU A 145 9.57 12.41 -23.22
C LEU A 145 9.82 13.44 -22.11
N ALA A 146 8.88 13.59 -21.17
CA ALA A 146 9.03 14.49 -20.03
C ALA A 146 10.26 14.15 -19.17
N PHE A 147 10.42 12.88 -18.80
CA PHE A 147 11.52 12.45 -17.93
C PHE A 147 12.86 12.21 -18.65
N LYS A 148 12.86 12.04 -19.98
CA LYS A 148 14.13 12.08 -20.73
C LYS A 148 14.74 13.47 -20.76
N LYS A 149 13.89 14.51 -20.75
CA LYS A 149 14.32 15.92 -20.79
C LYS A 149 14.86 16.41 -19.44
N GLU A 150 14.44 15.79 -18.33
CA GLU A 150 14.94 16.11 -16.99
C GLU A 150 16.26 15.42 -16.63
N ALA A 151 16.65 14.39 -17.38
CA ALA A 151 17.89 13.63 -17.15
C ALA A 151 19.07 14.07 -18.04
N ALA A 152 18.87 15.10 -18.87
CA ALA A 152 19.86 15.69 -19.79
C ALA A 152 20.09 17.16 -19.43
#